data_AF-A0A7C3LR01-F1
#
_entry.id   AF-A0A7C3LR01-F1
#
_cell.length_a   1.000
_cell.length_b   1.000
_cell.length_c   1.000
_cell.angle_alpha   90.00
_cell.angle_beta   90.00
_cell.angle_gamma   90.00
#
_symmetry.space_group_name_H-M   'P 1'
#
loop_
_entity.id
_entity.type
_entity.pdbx_description
1 polymer ?
#
loop_
_entity_poly.entity_id
_entity_poly.type
_entity_poly.pdbx_seq_one_letter_code
_entity_poly.pdbx_strand_id
1 'polypeptide(L)'
;MNPEKVARIARYDALLTEWKGRHMLTEMASRKALGPGTFENSGRPEDWKAWEEAINSELELWVDLKDVWSELARDRPTPPEG
;
A
#
# COMPACT_ATOMS: atom_id res chain seq x y z
N MET A 1 2.33 28.87 5.12
CA MET A 1 2.18 27.40 4.96
C MET A 1 0.78 27.16 4.42
N ASN A 2 0.63 26.51 3.26
CA ASN A 2 -0.68 26.29 2.62
C ASN A 2 -1.45 25.19 3.39
N PRO A 3 -2.58 25.48 4.07
CA PRO A 3 -3.32 24.51 4.87
C PRO A 3 -3.75 23.25 4.10
N GLU A 4 -4.11 23.38 2.82
CA GLU A 4 -4.53 22.25 1.98
C GLU A 4 -3.36 21.31 1.68
N LYS A 5 -2.16 21.87 1.48
CA LYS A 5 -0.94 21.08 1.29
C LYS A 5 -0.59 20.30 2.54
N VAL A 6 -0.78 20.90 3.73
CA VAL A 6 -0.56 20.24 5.02
C VAL A 6 -1.55 19.09 5.22
N ALA A 7 -2.83 19.32 4.92
CA ALA A 7 -3.86 18.28 5.01
C ALA A 7 -3.56 17.10 4.08
N ARG A 8 -3.10 17.36 2.84
CA ARG A 8 -2.70 16.29 1.90
C ARG A 8 -1.49 15.50 2.38
N ILE A 9 -0.49 16.16 2.96
CA ILE A 9 0.67 15.47 3.56
C ILE A 9 0.22 14.57 4.71
N ALA A 10 -0.61 15.08 5.62
CA ALA A 10 -1.13 14.28 6.74
C ALA A 10 -1.95 13.08 6.26
N ARG A 11 -2.76 13.25 5.21
CA ARG A 11 -3.50 12.14 4.57
C ARG A 11 -2.56 11.10 3.97
N TYR A 12 -1.51 11.53 3.26
CA TYR A 12 -0.51 10.64 2.70
C TYR A 12 0.19 9.81 3.79
N ASP A 13 0.61 10.45 4.88
CA ASP A 13 1.29 9.78 5.99
C ASP A 13 0.39 8.74 6.68
N ALA A 14 -0.89 9.05 6.85
CA ALA A 14 -1.88 8.11 7.38
C ALA A 14 -2.06 6.89 6.45
N LEU A 15 -2.28 7.12 5.15
CA LEU A 15 -2.43 6.06 4.15
C LEU A 15 -1.16 5.20 4.05
N LEU A 16 0.02 5.81 4.08
CA LEU A 16 1.30 5.09 4.03
C LEU A 16 1.48 4.18 5.25
N THR A 17 1.07 4.66 6.43
CA THR A 17 1.14 3.89 7.67
C THR A 17 0.20 2.69 7.63
N GLU A 18 -1.03 2.92 7.17
CA GLU A 18 -2.02 1.85 7.00
C GLU A 18 -1.59 0.84 5.93
N TRP A 19 -1.03 1.30 4.81
CA TRP A 19 -0.54 0.45 3.72
C TRP A 19 0.57 -0.48 4.19
N LYS A 20 1.53 0.03 4.97
CA LYS A 20 2.58 -0.81 5.59
C LYS A 20 1.98 -1.89 6.50
N GLY A 21 0.93 -1.55 7.25
CA GLY A 21 0.20 -2.50 8.09
C GLY A 21 -0.46 -3.61 7.26
N ARG A 22 -1.15 -3.23 6.17
CA ARG A 22 -1.78 -4.19 5.25
C ARG A 22 -0.74 -5.06 4.53
N HIS A 23 0.35 -4.47 4.06
CA HIS A 23 1.45 -5.17 3.42
C HIS A 23 2.03 -6.28 4.31
N MET A 24 2.27 -6.00 5.58
CA MET A 24 2.72 -7.01 6.54
C MET A 24 1.72 -8.18 6.67
N LEU A 25 0.42 -7.88 6.70
CA LEU A 25 -0.62 -8.92 6.76
C LEU A 25 -0.65 -9.77 5.48
N THR A 26 -0.52 -9.14 4.31
CA THR A 26 -0.41 -9.84 3.03
C THR A 26 0.80 -10.75 3.00
N GLU A 27 1.97 -10.30 3.47
CA GLU A 27 3.18 -11.14 3.55
C GLU A 27 2.98 -12.33 4.49
N MET A 28 2.32 -12.13 5.63
CA MET A 28 2.02 -13.22 6.56
C MET A 28 1.03 -14.22 5.96
N ALA A 29 0.01 -13.75 5.25
CA ALA A 29 -0.98 -14.59 4.60
C ALA A 29 -0.38 -15.34 3.40
N SER A 30 0.47 -14.68 2.61
CA SER A 30 1.14 -15.28 1.45
C SER A 30 2.05 -16.43 1.86
N ARG A 31 2.77 -16.33 2.98
CA ARG A 31 3.58 -17.44 3.53
C ARG A 31 2.75 -18.67 3.90
N LYS A 32 1.48 -18.49 4.30
CA LYS A 32 0.57 -19.60 4.60
C LYS A 32 -0.02 -20.21 3.32
N ALA A 33 -0.46 -19.37 2.39
CA ALA A 33 -1.08 -19.81 1.13
C ALA A 33 -0.06 -20.42 0.16
N LEU A 34 1.05 -19.73 -0.02
CA LEU A 34 2.09 -20.00 -1.02
C LEU A 34 3.36 -20.58 -0.42
N GLY A 35 3.40 -20.92 0.86
CA GLY A 35 4.62 -21.44 1.51
C GLY A 35 5.84 -20.51 1.40
N PRO A 36 7.04 -21.01 1.75
CA PRO A 36 8.27 -20.24 1.75
C PRO A 36 8.92 -20.07 0.36
N GLY A 37 8.26 -20.44 -0.74
CA GLY A 37 8.76 -20.24 -2.11
C GLY A 37 9.35 -21.48 -2.81
N THR A 38 9.14 -22.69 -2.31
CA THR A 38 9.47 -23.94 -3.02
C THR A 38 8.22 -24.49 -3.69
N PHE A 39 8.27 -24.78 -5.00
CA PHE A 39 7.15 -25.18 -5.88
C PHE A 39 6.16 -26.26 -5.38
N GLU A 40 6.40 -26.89 -4.22
CA GLU A 40 5.45 -27.70 -3.44
C GLU A 40 4.63 -26.81 -2.47
N ASN A 41 3.98 -25.77 -2.99
CA ASN A 41 3.18 -24.85 -2.19
C ASN A 41 1.70 -25.16 -2.35
N SER A 42 1.07 -25.73 -1.32
CA SER A 42 -0.38 -25.90 -1.27
C SER A 42 -0.89 -25.64 0.14
N GLY A 43 -0.86 -24.36 0.54
CA GLY A 43 -1.76 -23.89 1.59
C GLY A 43 -3.19 -24.30 1.26
N ARG A 44 -4.04 -24.44 2.28
CA ARG A 44 -5.42 -24.89 2.07
C ARG A 44 -6.21 -23.83 1.30
N PRO A 45 -7.37 -24.18 0.72
CA PRO A 45 -8.24 -23.18 0.09
C PRO A 45 -8.57 -21.99 1.00
N GLU A 46 -8.70 -22.20 2.32
CA GLU A 46 -8.88 -21.11 3.28
C GLU A 46 -7.68 -20.16 3.38
N ASP A 47 -6.44 -20.68 3.27
CA ASP A 47 -5.22 -19.86 3.29
C ASP A 47 -5.10 -19.01 2.03
N TRP A 48 -5.46 -19.58 0.87
CA TRP A 48 -5.53 -18.85 -0.40
C TRP A 48 -6.54 -17.71 -0.35
N LYS A 49 -7.74 -17.99 0.16
CA LYS A 49 -8.77 -16.97 0.30
C LYS A 49 -8.34 -15.85 1.25
N ALA A 50 -7.72 -16.19 2.38
CA ALA A 50 -7.21 -15.20 3.32
C ALA A 50 -6.10 -14.33 2.70
N TRP A 51 -5.23 -14.92 1.89
CA TRP A 51 -4.22 -14.16 1.15
C TRP A 51 -4.84 -13.27 0.07
N GLU A 52 -5.82 -13.75 -0.67
CA GLU A 52 -6.56 -12.97 -1.68
C GLU A 52 -7.27 -11.76 -1.05
N GLU A 53 -7.95 -11.94 0.09
CA GLU A 53 -8.60 -10.85 0.81
C GLU A 53 -7.57 -9.83 1.32
N ALA A 54 -6.44 -10.29 1.84
CA ALA A 54 -5.37 -9.42 2.33
C ALA A 54 -4.73 -8.59 1.20
N ILE A 55 -4.38 -9.23 0.08
CA ILE A 55 -3.74 -8.56 -1.06
C ILE A 55 -4.69 -7.59 -1.76
N ASN A 56 -5.97 -7.92 -1.90
CA ASN A 56 -6.96 -7.00 -2.47
C ASN A 56 -7.09 -5.75 -1.61
N SER A 57 -7.19 -5.93 -0.30
CA SER A 57 -7.24 -4.82 0.67
C SER A 57 -5.96 -3.96 0.64
N GLU A 58 -4.79 -4.56 0.50
CA GLU A 58 -3.53 -3.82 0.31
C GLU A 58 -3.53 -3.01 -1.00
N LEU A 59 -3.98 -3.61 -2.11
CA LEU A 59 -4.00 -2.98 -3.43
C LEU A 59 -4.98 -1.81 -3.52
N GLU A 60 -6.16 -1.93 -2.91
CA GLU A 60 -7.12 -0.83 -2.81
C GLU A 60 -6.48 0.37 -2.11
N LEU A 61 -5.81 0.13 -0.99
CA LEU A 61 -5.14 1.20 -0.24
C LEU A 61 -3.92 1.77 -0.99
N TRP A 62 -3.22 0.94 -1.76
CA TRP A 62 -2.14 1.40 -2.63
C TRP A 62 -2.64 2.37 -3.71
N VAL A 63 -3.83 2.14 -4.27
CA VAL A 63 -4.46 3.06 -5.24
C VAL A 63 -4.72 4.41 -4.58
N ASP A 64 -5.34 4.43 -3.40
CA ASP A 64 -5.58 5.67 -2.65
C ASP A 64 -4.28 6.42 -2.33
N LEU A 65 -3.24 5.70 -1.89
CA LEU A 65 -1.93 6.27 -1.60
C LEU A 65 -1.30 6.90 -2.85
N LYS A 66 -1.39 6.23 -4.00
CA LYS A 66 -0.86 6.72 -5.28
C LYS A 66 -1.60 7.96 -5.76
N ASP A 67 -2.90 8.06 -5.53
CA ASP A 67 -3.69 9.23 -5.89
C ASP A 67 -3.27 10.45 -5.07
N VAL A 68 -3.17 10.32 -3.74
CA VAL A 68 -2.69 11.42 -2.88
C VAL A 68 -1.25 11.81 -3.20
N TRP A 69 -0.38 10.84 -3.48
CA TRP A 69 0.98 11.12 -3.94
C TRP A 69 1.00 11.94 -5.24
N SER A 70 0.15 11.59 -6.20
CA SER A 70 0.06 12.29 -7.48
C SER A 70 -0.37 13.74 -7.31
N GLU A 71 -1.30 14.02 -6.38
CA GLU A 71 -1.69 15.39 -6.01
C GLU A 71 -0.53 16.17 -5.37
N LEU A 72 0.23 15.55 -4.46
CA LEU A 72 1.38 16.19 -3.83
C LEU A 72 2.52 16.47 -4.82
N ALA A 73 2.75 15.55 -5.76
CA ALA A 73 3.80 15.68 -6.77
C ALA A 73 3.53 16.79 -7.78
N ARG A 74 2.26 17.09 -8.07
CA ARG A 74 1.87 18.23 -8.92
C ARG A 74 2.23 19.59 -8.28
N ASP A 75 2.27 19.64 -6.95
CA ASP A 75 2.67 20.83 -6.17
C ASP A 75 4.17 20.86 -5.86
N ARG A 76 4.98 20.10 -6.61
CA ARG A 76 6.43 20.09 -6.46
C ARG A 76 6.97 21.47 -6.88
N PRO A 77 7.80 22.12 -6.05
CA PRO A 77 8.41 23.39 -6.43
C PRO A 77 9.27 23.19 -7.68
N THR A 78 9.03 23.99 -8.70
CA THR A 78 9.87 24.06 -9.90
C THR A 78 11.21 24.69 -9.50
N PRO A 79 12.36 24.15 -9.94
CA PRO A 79 13.63 24.84 -9.77
C PRO A 79 13.53 26.25 -10.40
N PRO A 80 14.16 27.27 -9.80
CA PRO A 80 14.28 28.56 -10.48
C PRO A 80 15.06 28.33 -11.78
N GLU A 81 14.47 28.71 -12.91
CA GLU A 81 15.17 28.74 -14.20
C GLU A 81 16.35 29.72 -14.06
N GLY A 82 17.56 29.18 -14.17
CA GLY A 82 18.82 29.92 -14.20
C GLY A 82 19.46 29.81 -15.58
#